data_AF-A0A950NKI7-F1
#
_entry.id   AF-A0A950NKI7-F1
#
_cell.length_a   1.000
_cell.length_b   1.000
_cell.length_c   1.000
_cell.angle_alpha   90.00
_cell.angle_beta   90.00
_cell.angle_gamma   90.00
#
_symmetry.space_group_name_H-M   'P 1'
#
loop_
_entity.id
_entity.type
_entity.pdbx_description
1 polymer ?
#
loop_
_entity_poly.entity_id
_entity_poly.type
_entity_poly.pdbx_seq_one_letter_code
_entity_poly.pdbx_strand_id
1 'polypeptide(L)'
;TRVLLDFELAREGIDPAGISGYTREEPTHLAIAAAISADRADCGMGVLAAARAFELDFVPVTREPYDLVLELESLELPALEPFWQLLESPAFRAAVEQLGGYDTAEMGRRIR
;
A
#
# COMPACT_ATOMS: atom_id res chain seq x y z
N THR A 1 1.16 0.71 7.53
CA THR A 1 2.64 0.68 7.55
C THR A 1 3.26 0.55 8.93
N ARG A 2 2.82 1.28 9.97
CA ARG A 2 3.46 1.17 11.30
C ARG A 2 3.50 -0.27 11.84
N VAL A 3 2.34 -0.95 11.81
CA VAL A 3 2.23 -2.37 12.20
C VAL A 3 3.24 -3.25 11.46
N LEU A 4 3.39 -3.05 10.15
CA LEU A 4 4.35 -3.80 9.33
C LEU A 4 5.80 -3.46 9.71
N LEU A 5 6.14 -2.19 9.89
CA LEU A 5 7.48 -1.79 10.32
C LEU A 5 7.85 -2.46 11.63
N ASP A 6 6.97 -2.40 12.62
CA ASP A 6 7.21 -2.96 13.96
C ASP A 6 7.34 -4.49 13.90
N PHE A 7 6.54 -5.14 13.05
CA PHE A 7 6.66 -6.57 12.76
C PHE A 7 8.02 -6.93 12.16
N GLU A 8 8.47 -6.21 11.13
CA GLU A 8 9.76 -6.48 10.47
C GLU A 8 10.95 -6.18 11.40
N LEU A 9 10.90 -5.10 12.18
CA LEU A 9 11.93 -4.78 13.18
C LEU A 9 12.02 -5.87 14.25
N ALA A 10 10.89 -6.35 14.76
CA ALA A 10 10.86 -7.43 15.73
C ALA A 10 11.39 -8.75 15.15
N ARG A 11 11.05 -9.06 13.90
CA ARG A 11 11.53 -10.25 13.17
C ARG A 11 13.06 -10.24 13.01
N GLU A 12 13.65 -9.07 12.77
CA GLU A 12 15.09 -8.86 12.63
C GLU A 12 15.82 -8.58 13.97
N GLY A 13 15.09 -8.52 15.09
CA GLY A 13 15.67 -8.23 16.41
C GLY A 13 16.22 -6.81 16.56
N ILE A 14 15.71 -5.85 15.79
CA ILE A 14 16.12 -4.45 15.82
C ILE A 14 15.26 -3.70 16.84
N ASP A 15 15.91 -3.06 17.82
CA ASP A 15 15.23 -2.20 18.79
C ASP A 15 14.79 -0.89 18.12
N PRO A 16 13.49 -0.59 18.04
CA PRO A 16 13.03 0.64 17.43
C PRO A 16 13.47 1.92 18.16
N ALA A 17 13.81 1.83 19.46
CA ALA A 17 14.37 2.96 20.20
C ALA A 17 15.75 3.41 19.66
N GLY A 18 16.44 2.53 18.92
CA GLY A 18 17.69 2.85 18.23
C GLY A 18 17.52 3.58 16.90
N ILE A 19 16.29 3.74 16.40
CA ILE A 19 16.00 4.35 15.09
C ILE A 19 15.66 5.83 15.27
N SER A 20 16.50 6.70 14.72
CA SER A 20 16.25 8.15 14.70
C SER A 20 14.94 8.46 13.98
N GLY A 21 14.07 9.23 14.63
CA GLY A 21 12.79 9.62 14.05
C GLY A 21 11.72 8.53 14.04
N TYR A 22 11.93 7.38 14.70
CA TYR A 22 10.94 6.29 14.75
C TYR A 22 9.57 6.73 15.28
N THR A 23 9.51 7.70 16.20
CA THR A 23 8.26 8.23 16.73
C THR A 23 7.60 9.27 15.83
N ARG A 24 8.26 9.67 14.73
CA ARG A 24 7.71 10.61 13.77
C ARG A 24 6.93 9.86 12.72
N GLU A 25 5.63 10.14 12.67
CA GLU A 25 4.71 9.53 11.73
C GLU A 25 4.11 10.61 10.84
N GLU A 26 3.77 10.21 9.61
CA GLU A 26 3.01 11.03 8.67
C GLU A 26 1.73 10.25 8.32
N PRO A 27 0.60 10.95 8.12
CA PRO A 27 -0.71 10.30 8.08
C PRO A 27 -1.00 9.53 6.78
N THR A 28 -0.21 9.74 5.72
CA THR A 28 -0.41 9.11 4.41
C THR A 28 0.91 8.80 3.72
N HIS A 29 0.90 7.86 2.76
CA HIS A 29 2.08 7.56 1.96
C HIS A 29 2.57 8.77 1.14
N LEU A 30 1.65 9.61 0.65
CA LEU A 30 2.00 10.84 -0.06
C LEU A 30 2.64 11.87 0.89
N ALA A 31 2.20 11.96 2.14
CA ALA A 31 2.80 12.85 3.13
C ALA A 31 4.23 12.43 3.49
N ILE A 32 4.51 11.12 3.56
CA ILE A 32 5.88 10.60 3.73
C ILE A 32 6.75 10.97 2.52
N ALA A 33 6.28 10.69 1.31
CA ALA A 33 7.02 11.02 0.09
C ALA A 33 7.30 12.53 -0.03
N ALA A 34 6.30 13.37 0.27
CA ALA A 34 6.48 14.82 0.30
C ALA A 34 7.48 15.26 1.38
N ALA A 35 7.51 14.61 2.54
CA ALA A 35 8.48 14.92 3.59
C ALA A 35 9.91 14.62 3.17
N ILE A 36 10.14 13.49 2.49
CA ILE A 36 11.46 13.09 1.99
C ILE A 36 11.89 14.02 0.84
N SER A 37 11.00 14.27 -0.12
CA SER A 37 11.28 15.18 -1.25
C SER A 37 11.58 16.62 -0.81
N ALA A 38 11.14 17.02 0.38
CA ALA A 38 11.41 18.33 0.97
C ALA A 38 12.60 18.31 1.96
N ASP A 39 13.43 17.27 1.93
CA ASP A 39 14.59 17.07 2.82
C ASP A 39 14.25 17.14 4.32
N ARG A 40 12.99 16.85 4.70
CA ARG A 40 12.59 16.77 6.11
C ARG A 40 12.87 15.40 6.72
N ALA A 41 13.16 14.38 5.92
CA ALA A 41 13.49 13.02 6.35
C ALA A 41 14.37 12.33 5.31
N ASP A 42 15.26 11.44 5.75
CA ASP A 42 16.13 10.68 4.84
C ASP A 42 15.41 9.49 4.18
N CYS A 43 14.48 8.86 4.91
CA CYS A 43 13.70 7.72 4.44
C CYS A 43 12.38 7.57 5.20
N GLY A 44 11.50 6.69 4.71
CA GLY A 44 10.22 6.39 5.36
C GLY A 44 9.49 5.21 4.74
N MET A 45 8.62 4.57 5.51
CA MET A 45 7.81 3.44 5.05
C MET A 45 6.64 3.90 4.19
N GLY A 46 6.59 3.48 2.92
CA GLY A 46 5.52 3.85 2.01
C GLY A 46 5.30 2.81 0.91
N VAL A 47 4.33 3.09 0.04
CA VAL A 47 4.06 2.28 -1.15
C VAL A 47 4.81 2.82 -2.36
N LEU A 48 5.18 1.94 -3.28
CA LEU A 48 5.95 2.29 -4.48
C LEU A 48 5.23 3.35 -5.35
N ALA A 49 3.91 3.32 -5.43
CA ALA A 49 3.14 4.33 -6.16
C ALA A 49 3.38 5.76 -5.64
N ALA A 50 3.51 5.94 -4.32
CA ALA A 50 3.81 7.24 -3.72
C ALA A 50 5.24 7.69 -3.99
N ALA A 51 6.21 6.77 -3.91
CA ALA A 51 7.61 7.07 -4.26
C ALA A 51 7.74 7.53 -5.72
N ARG A 52 7.07 6.83 -6.65
CA ARG A 52 7.05 7.20 -8.08
C ARG A 52 6.44 8.58 -8.32
N ALA A 53 5.36 8.93 -7.63
CA ALA A 53 4.72 10.23 -7.78
C ALA A 53 5.61 11.41 -7.37
N PHE A 54 6.63 11.17 -6.54
CA PHE A 54 7.63 12.16 -6.10
C PHE A 54 9.03 11.90 -6.66
N GLU A 55 9.16 11.00 -7.64
CA GLU A 55 10.45 10.63 -8.27
C GLU A 55 11.53 10.18 -7.26
N LEU A 56 11.10 9.51 -6.18
CA LEU A 56 11.99 9.00 -5.14
C LEU A 56 12.46 7.58 -5.42
N ASP A 57 13.67 7.26 -4.96
CA ASP A 57 14.16 5.89 -4.89
C ASP A 57 13.28 5.03 -3.97
N PHE A 58 13.19 3.73 -4.27
CA PHE A 58 12.37 2.80 -3.51
C PHE A 58 13.11 1.49 -3.23
N VAL A 59 13.17 1.10 -1.96
CA VAL A 59 13.72 -0.19 -1.50
C VAL A 59 12.55 -1.09 -1.11
N PRO A 60 12.32 -2.22 -1.83
CA PRO A 60 11.24 -3.13 -1.50
C PRO A 60 11.47 -3.83 -0.15
N VAL A 61 10.50 -3.74 0.76
CA VAL A 61 10.51 -4.45 2.05
C VAL A 61 9.61 -5.69 1.99
N THR A 62 8.38 -5.54 1.52
CA THR A 62 7.41 -6.63 1.39
C THR A 62 6.34 -6.31 0.35
N ARG A 63 5.41 -7.25 0.13
CA ARG A 63 4.20 -7.07 -0.66
C ARG A 63 2.99 -7.30 0.25
N GLU A 64 2.14 -6.29 0.39
CA GLU A 64 0.91 -6.37 1.16
C GLU A 64 -0.29 -6.60 0.23
N PRO A 65 -1.14 -7.61 0.46
CA PRO A 65 -2.42 -7.73 -0.22
C PRO A 65 -3.29 -6.50 0.04
N TYR A 66 -4.07 -6.10 -0.98
CA TYR A 66 -5.03 -5.02 -0.85
C TYR A 66 -6.45 -5.59 -1.00
N ASP A 67 -7.05 -5.91 0.14
CA ASP A 67 -8.37 -6.55 0.20
C ASP A 67 -9.47 -5.52 0.44
N LEU A 68 -10.59 -5.68 -0.27
CA LEU A 68 -11.83 -4.99 0.05
C LEU A 68 -12.70 -5.88 0.94
N VAL A 69 -13.05 -5.38 2.13
CA VAL A 69 -13.91 -6.09 3.07
C VAL A 69 -15.36 -5.67 2.88
N LEU A 70 -16.25 -6.65 2.75
CA LEU A 70 -17.68 -6.47 2.62
C LEU A 70 -18.40 -7.37 3.61
N GLU A 71 -19.58 -6.95 4.07
CA GLU A 71 -20.48 -7.83 4.81
C GLU A 71 -20.99 -8.95 3.88
N LEU A 72 -21.12 -10.17 4.42
CA LEU A 72 -21.45 -11.35 3.61
C LEU A 72 -22.80 -11.20 2.88
N GLU A 73 -23.79 -10.61 3.55
CA GLU A 73 -25.11 -10.33 3.00
C GLU A 73 -25.08 -9.29 1.87
N SER A 74 -24.06 -8.44 1.83
CA SER A 74 -23.92 -7.42 0.80
C SER A 74 -23.42 -7.98 -0.53
N LEU A 75 -22.80 -9.18 -0.55
CA LEU A 75 -22.14 -9.73 -1.74
C LEU A 75 -23.07 -9.94 -2.94
N GLU A 76 -24.35 -10.21 -2.68
CA GLU A 76 -25.35 -10.47 -3.72
C GLU A 76 -26.24 -9.25 -4.02
N LEU A 77 -25.92 -8.09 -3.44
CA LEU A 77 -26.66 -6.86 -3.73
C LEU A 77 -26.46 -6.49 -5.21
N PRO A 78 -27.55 -6.29 -5.99
CA PRO A 78 -27.45 -5.87 -7.39
C PRO A 78 -26.65 -4.58 -7.59
N ALA A 79 -26.58 -3.73 -6.56
CA ALA A 79 -25.79 -2.50 -6.57
C ALA A 79 -24.26 -2.74 -6.69
N LEU A 80 -23.76 -3.93 -6.33
CA LEU A 80 -22.34 -4.27 -6.47
C LEU A 80 -22.00 -4.89 -7.83
N GLU A 81 -22.98 -5.19 -8.68
CA GLU A 81 -22.73 -5.77 -10.01
C GLU A 81 -21.75 -4.94 -10.86
N PRO A 82 -21.89 -3.59 -10.97
CA PRO A 82 -20.92 -2.78 -11.71
C PRO A 82 -19.52 -2.82 -11.10
N PHE A 83 -19.42 -2.95 -9.77
CA PHE A 83 -18.15 -3.04 -9.08
C PHE A 83 -17.43 -4.35 -9.42
N TRP A 84 -18.14 -5.48 -9.45
CA TRP A 84 -17.56 -6.77 -9.86
C TRP A 84 -17.08 -6.75 -11.30
N GLN A 85 -17.89 -6.20 -12.21
CA GLN A 85 -17.51 -6.03 -13.62
C GLN A 85 -16.27 -5.15 -13.79
N LEU A 86 -16.12 -4.11 -12.97
CA LEU A 86 -14.93 -3.25 -12.99
C LEU A 86 -13.66 -4.02 -12.61
N LEU A 87 -13.70 -4.88 -11.59
CA LEU A 87 -12.55 -5.69 -11.16
C LEU A 87 -12.13 -6.74 -12.21
N GLU A 88 -13.04 -7.14 -13.09
CA GLU A 88 -12.75 -8.06 -14.20
C GLU A 88 -12.29 -7.33 -15.48
N SER A 89 -12.47 -6.00 -15.55
CA SER A 89 -12.13 -5.20 -16.72
C SER A 89 -10.62 -5.22 -17.02
N PRO A 90 -10.19 -5.68 -18.22
CA PRO A 90 -8.78 -5.65 -18.61
C PRO A 90 -8.21 -4.22 -18.67
N ALA A 91 -9.03 -3.25 -19.09
CA ALA A 91 -8.61 -1.86 -19.17
C ALA A 91 -8.35 -1.26 -17.78
N PHE A 92 -9.18 -1.63 -16.79
CA PHE A 92 -8.99 -1.18 -15.42
C PHE A 92 -7.76 -1.83 -14.77
N ARG A 93 -7.57 -3.13 -14.96
CA ARG A 93 -6.36 -3.84 -14.50
C ARG A 93 -5.09 -3.22 -15.06
N ALA A 94 -5.06 -2.96 -16.36
CA ALA A 94 -3.93 -2.29 -17.01
C ALA A 94 -3.66 -0.89 -16.43
N ALA A 95 -4.72 -0.12 -16.16
CA ALA A 95 -4.57 1.21 -15.53
C ALA A 95 -3.99 1.11 -14.11
N VAL A 96 -4.39 0.11 -13.32
CA VAL A 96 -3.86 -0.12 -11.97
C VAL A 96 -2.38 -0.54 -12.02
N GLU A 97 -1.98 -1.42 -12.93
CA GLU A 97 -0.58 -1.81 -13.11
C GLU A 97 0.30 -0.64 -13.56
N GLN A 98 -0.24 0.27 -14.38
CA GLN A 98 0.45 1.48 -14.83
C GLN A 98 0.76 2.46 -13.70
N LEU A 99 -0.03 2.49 -12.62
CA LEU A 99 0.30 3.28 -11.42
C LEU A 99 1.65 2.86 -10.83
N GLY A 100 2.04 1.59 -11.01
CA GLY A 100 3.29 1.06 -10.53
C GLY A 100 3.25 0.61 -9.08
N GLY A 101 3.78 -0.59 -8.84
CA GLY A 101 3.80 -1.18 -7.49
C GLY A 101 2.53 -1.90 -7.08
N TYR A 102 1.54 -1.97 -7.97
CA TYR A 102 0.39 -2.85 -7.83
C TYR A 102 0.51 -4.04 -8.79
N ASP A 103 0.02 -5.19 -8.34
CA ASP A 103 -0.12 -6.42 -9.12
C ASP A 103 -1.60 -6.78 -9.12
N THR A 104 -2.13 -7.11 -10.30
CA THR A 104 -3.56 -7.42 -10.47
C THR A 104 -3.84 -8.92 -10.52
N ALA A 105 -2.85 -9.78 -10.29
CA ALA A 105 -2.99 -11.25 -10.30
C ALA A 105 -4.15 -11.74 -9.43
N GLU A 106 -4.33 -11.15 -8.25
CA GLU A 106 -5.38 -11.50 -7.28
C GLU A 106 -6.62 -10.61 -7.37
N MET A 107 -6.65 -9.62 -8.27
CA MET A 107 -7.76 -8.68 -8.35
C MET A 107 -9.08 -9.41 -8.67
N GLY A 108 -10.15 -9.06 -7.94
CA GLY A 108 -11.46 -9.71 -8.09
C GLY A 108 -11.56 -11.09 -7.45
N ARG A 109 -10.47 -11.65 -6.90
CA ARG A 109 -10.52 -12.89 -6.14
C ARG A 109 -11.35 -12.69 -4.89
N ARG A 110 -12.31 -13.59 -4.65
CA ARG A 110 -13.14 -13.60 -3.45
C ARG A 110 -12.59 -14.63 -2.48
N ILE A 111 -12.26 -14.19 -1.26
CA ILE A 111 -11.79 -15.03 -0.16
C ILE A 111 -12.91 -15.05 0.88
N ARG A 112 -13.28 -16.23 1.36
CA ARG A 112 -14.34 -16.46 2.36
C ARG A 112 -13.77 -17.14 3.58
#